data_AF-A0A0S7WTN9-F1
#
_entry.id   AF-A0A0S7WTN9-F1
#
_cell.length_a   1.000
_cell.length_b   1.000
_cell.length_c   1.000
_cell.angle_alpha   90.00
_cell.angle_beta   90.00
_cell.angle_gamma   90.00
#
_symmetry.space_group_name_H-M   'P 1'
#
loop_
_entity.id
_entity.type
_entity.pdbx_description
1 polymer ?
#
loop_
_entity_poly.entity_id
_entity_poly.type
_entity_poly.pdbx_seq_one_letter_code
_entity_poly.pdbx_strand_id
1 'polypeptide(L)'
;MKFWRTPLDSDRVKVPHGRIHIIVERCKGCAYCVEFCPRDVLEMSTEYNQKGYHPPYVKVEDDCVNCRLCELLCPEFAIFCTLKEEEEVGNKEEVGHVESRS
;
A
#
# COMPACT_ATOMS: atom_id res chain seq x y z
N MET A 1 -5.85 -8.35 -8.92
CA MET A 1 -6.17 -9.79 -9.08
C MET A 1 -7.68 -9.98 -9.22
N LYS A 2 -8.12 -10.89 -10.08
CA LYS A 2 -9.54 -11.27 -10.21
C LYS A 2 -9.76 -12.53 -9.38
N PHE A 3 -10.51 -12.43 -8.28
CA PHE A 3 -10.79 -13.60 -7.45
C PHE A 3 -11.80 -14.51 -8.16
N TRP A 4 -11.56 -15.83 -8.15
CA TRP A 4 -12.48 -16.83 -8.70
C TRP A 4 -13.81 -16.89 -7.94
N ARG A 5 -13.79 -16.54 -6.65
CA ARG A 5 -14.95 -16.54 -5.77
C ARG A 5 -14.88 -15.31 -4.88
N THR A 6 -16.03 -14.71 -4.61
CA THR A 6 -16.14 -13.61 -3.65
C THR A 6 -15.89 -14.15 -2.23
N PRO A 7 -14.99 -13.54 -1.44
CA PRO A 7 -14.82 -13.88 -0.02
C PRO A 7 -16.13 -13.71 0.76
N LEU A 8 -16.41 -14.63 1.68
CA LEU A 8 -17.65 -14.64 2.48
C LEU A 8 -17.82 -13.40 3.38
N ASP A 9 -16.72 -12.73 3.66
CA ASP A 9 -16.57 -11.57 4.54
C ASP A 9 -16.25 -10.28 3.78
N SER A 10 -16.37 -10.29 2.46
CA SER A 10 -16.08 -9.13 1.60
C SER A 10 -16.89 -7.88 1.96
N ASP A 11 -18.10 -8.03 2.51
CA ASP A 11 -18.95 -6.91 2.96
C ASP A 11 -18.47 -6.28 4.28
N ARG A 12 -17.58 -6.95 5.03
CA ARG A 12 -17.16 -6.54 6.38
C ARG A 12 -15.70 -6.13 6.45
N VAL A 13 -14.85 -6.67 5.58
CA VAL A 13 -13.41 -6.38 5.57
C VAL A 13 -13.12 -5.16 4.71
N LYS A 14 -12.71 -4.06 5.34
CA LYS A 14 -12.16 -2.90 4.63
C LYS A 14 -10.70 -3.18 4.24
N VAL A 15 -10.36 -2.90 2.98
CA VAL A 15 -8.97 -2.96 2.52
C VAL A 15 -8.23 -1.73 3.09
N PRO A 16 -7.14 -1.92 3.85
CA PRO A 16 -6.37 -0.79 4.35
C PRO A 16 -5.67 -0.10 3.18
N HIS A 17 -5.53 1.23 3.24
CA HIS A 17 -4.70 1.99 2.31
C HIS A 17 -3.39 2.40 2.97
N GLY A 18 -2.31 2.42 2.20
CA GLY A 18 -0.97 2.73 2.66
C GLY A 18 -0.33 3.90 1.90
N ARG A 19 0.51 4.68 2.58
CA ARG A 19 1.43 5.63 1.97
C ARG A 19 2.83 5.03 1.94
N ILE A 20 3.49 5.09 0.78
CA ILE A 20 4.84 4.56 0.59
C ILE A 20 5.86 5.68 0.77
N HIS A 21 6.95 5.36 1.47
CA HIS A 21 8.08 6.24 1.72
C HIS A 21 9.36 5.57 1.21
N ILE A 22 10.15 6.31 0.44
CA ILE A 22 11.39 5.81 -0.17
C ILE A 22 12.56 6.68 0.30
N ILE A 23 13.54 6.05 0.92
CA ILE A 23 14.80 6.68 1.33
C ILE A 23 15.78 6.55 0.16
N VAL A 24 15.72 7.51 -0.75
CA VAL A 24 16.42 7.50 -2.04
C VAL A 24 17.93 7.27 -1.88
N GLU A 25 18.54 7.81 -0.83
CA GLU A 25 19.98 7.69 -0.55
C GLU A 25 20.40 6.26 -0.18
N ARG A 26 19.47 5.42 0.28
CA ARG A 26 19.74 4.01 0.64
C ARG A 26 19.51 3.04 -0.52
N CYS A 27 18.67 3.41 -1.48
CA CYS A 27 18.30 2.51 -2.56
C CYS A 27 19.48 2.15 -3.48
N LYS A 28 19.60 0.86 -3.82
CA LYS A 28 20.58 0.30 -4.76
C LYS A 28 19.96 -0.18 -6.09
N GLY A 29 18.72 0.21 -6.39
CA GLY A 29 18.10 -0.05 -7.70
C GLY A 29 17.84 -1.51 -8.07
N CYS A 30 17.70 -2.42 -7.09
CA CYS A 30 17.51 -3.86 -7.33
C CYS A 30 16.13 -4.26 -7.89
N ALA A 31 15.18 -3.33 -7.98
CA ALA A 31 13.81 -3.52 -8.49
C ALA A 31 12.91 -4.55 -7.77
N TYR A 32 13.33 -5.22 -6.69
CA TYR A 32 12.48 -6.20 -5.98
C TYR A 32 11.15 -5.63 -5.49
N CYS A 33 11.15 -4.42 -4.96
CA CYS A 33 9.90 -3.78 -4.50
C CYS A 33 8.92 -3.50 -5.65
N VAL A 34 9.40 -3.29 -6.88
CA VAL A 34 8.58 -3.11 -8.09
C VAL A 34 8.05 -4.47 -8.54
N GLU A 35 8.94 -5.42 -8.79
CA GLU A 35 8.62 -6.76 -9.33
C GLU A 35 7.60 -7.51 -8.47
N PHE A 36 7.75 -7.43 -7.15
CA PHE A 36 6.93 -8.21 -6.23
C PHE A 36 5.75 -7.43 -5.65
N CYS A 37 5.49 -6.20 -6.09
CA CYS A 37 4.33 -5.48 -5.60
C CYS A 37 3.03 -6.12 -6.13
N PRO A 38 2.16 -6.69 -5.29
CA PRO A 38 0.93 -7.34 -5.75
C PRO A 38 -0.09 -6.35 -6.32
N ARG A 39 0.12 -5.05 -6.08
CA ARG A 39 -0.74 -3.95 -6.52
C ARG A 39 -0.12 -3.13 -7.65
N ASP A 40 1.11 -3.45 -8.08
CA ASP A 40 1.81 -2.76 -9.17
C ASP A 40 1.86 -1.22 -9.01
N VAL A 41 2.07 -0.75 -7.77
CA VAL A 41 2.04 0.69 -7.44
C VAL A 41 3.38 1.40 -7.56
N LEU A 42 4.45 0.66 -7.84
CA LEU A 42 5.82 1.17 -7.93
C LEU A 42 6.34 0.99 -9.34
N GLU A 43 7.18 1.92 -9.78
CA GLU A 43 7.88 1.83 -11.06
C GLU A 43 9.32 2.34 -10.91
N MET A 44 10.26 1.84 -11.70
CA MET A 44 11.64 2.30 -11.65
C MET A 44 11.77 3.69 -12.28
N SER A 45 12.40 4.63 -11.57
CA SER A 45 12.67 5.96 -12.13
C SER A 45 13.77 5.90 -13.19
N THR A 46 13.74 6.82 -14.15
CA THR A 46 14.86 7.08 -15.07
C THR A 46 15.92 8.00 -14.45
N GLU A 47 15.63 8.63 -13.30
CA GLU A 47 16.55 9.51 -12.60
C GLU A 47 17.58 8.73 -11.77
N TYR A 48 18.72 9.36 -11.49
CA TYR A 48 19.77 8.80 -10.65
C TYR A 48 19.73 9.41 -9.25
N ASN A 49 19.94 8.59 -8.23
CA ASN A 49 20.31 9.09 -6.90
C ASN A 49 21.81 9.48 -6.87
N GLN A 50 22.26 10.04 -5.74
CA GLN A 50 23.67 10.46 -5.56
C GLN A 50 24.70 9.31 -5.72
N LYS A 51 24.26 8.05 -5.66
CA LYS A 51 25.10 6.85 -5.81
C LYS A 51 25.06 6.27 -7.23
N GLY A 52 24.32 6.88 -8.15
CA GLY A 52 24.19 6.41 -9.54
C GLY A 52 23.22 5.24 -9.74
N TYR A 53 22.34 4.96 -8.77
CA TYR A 53 21.26 3.98 -8.93
C TYR A 53 19.96 4.65 -9.34
N HIS A 54 19.09 3.90 -10.01
CA HIS A 54 17.71 4.29 -10.30
C HIS A 54 16.80 3.88 -9.13
N PRO A 55 16.38 4.79 -8.25
CA PRO A 55 15.39 4.48 -7.22
C PRO A 55 13.99 4.28 -7.85
N PRO A 56 13.11 3.49 -7.23
CA PRO A 56 11.72 3.44 -7.64
C PRO A 56 10.99 4.74 -7.27
N TYR A 57 9.85 4.99 -7.91
CA TYR A 57 8.88 6.02 -7.54
C TYR A 57 7.48 5.39 -7.41
N VAL A 58 6.58 6.08 -6.71
CA VAL A 58 5.18 5.64 -6.56
C VAL A 58 4.40 6.09 -7.79
N LYS A 59 3.95 5.13 -8.58
CA LYS A 59 3.16 5.36 -9.80
C LYS A 59 1.67 5.56 -9.48
N VAL A 60 1.13 4.78 -8.53
CA VAL A 60 -0.28 4.80 -8.15
C VAL A 60 -0.40 4.81 -6.62
N GLU A 61 -0.50 5.99 -6.01
CA GLU A 61 -0.43 6.13 -4.55
C GLU A 61 -1.61 5.46 -3.82
N ASP A 62 -2.81 5.52 -4.39
CA ASP A 62 -4.03 5.06 -3.72
C ASP A 62 -4.23 3.54 -3.72
N ASP A 63 -3.46 2.79 -4.52
CA ASP A 63 -3.63 1.35 -4.65
C ASP A 63 -2.80 0.51 -3.67
N CYS A 64 -1.93 1.16 -2.89
CA CYS A 64 -1.11 0.49 -1.89
C CYS A 64 -1.99 -0.01 -0.73
N VAL A 65 -1.94 -1.31 -0.45
CA VAL A 65 -2.75 -1.93 0.62
C VAL A 65 -1.99 -2.16 1.93
N ASN A 66 -0.90 -1.42 2.14
CA ASN A 66 -0.04 -1.53 3.33
C ASN A 66 0.39 -2.98 3.67
N CYS A 67 0.65 -3.81 2.65
CA CYS A 67 1.02 -5.23 2.84
C CYS A 67 2.44 -5.45 3.38
N ARG A 68 3.28 -4.39 3.40
CA ARG A 68 4.69 -4.38 3.83
C ARG A 68 5.62 -5.35 3.11
N LEU A 69 5.20 -5.91 1.97
CA LEU A 69 6.06 -6.82 1.20
C LEU A 69 7.31 -6.10 0.66
N CYS A 70 7.17 -4.84 0.24
CA CYS A 70 8.29 -4.03 -0.21
C CYS A 70 9.33 -3.77 0.91
N GLU A 71 8.90 -3.63 2.17
CA GLU A 71 9.79 -3.53 3.34
C GLU A 71 10.57 -4.81 3.54
N LEU A 72 9.86 -5.94 3.53
CA LEU A 72 10.43 -7.26 3.78
C LEU A 72 11.48 -7.64 2.72
N LEU A 73 11.23 -7.28 1.47
CA LEU A 73 12.10 -7.63 0.34
C LEU A 73 13.27 -6.66 0.15
N CYS A 74 13.28 -5.50 0.78
CA CYS A 74 14.32 -4.51 0.56
C CYS A 74 15.57 -4.84 1.40
N PRO A 75 16.69 -5.26 0.79
CA PRO A 75 17.91 -5.60 1.53
C PRO A 75 18.58 -4.38 2.20
N GLU A 76 18.24 -3.16 1.74
CA GLU A 76 18.83 -1.90 2.24
C GLU A 76 17.91 -1.14 3.19
N PHE A 77 16.71 -1.67 3.47
CA PHE A 77 15.67 -0.97 4.23
C PHE A 77 15.43 0.46 3.71
N ALA A 78 15.39 0.60 2.38
CA ALA A 78 15.29 1.86 1.66
C ALA A 78 13.83 2.25 1.33
N ILE A 79 12.85 1.44 1.71
CA ILE A 79 11.43 1.66 1.43
C ILE A 79 10.60 1.13 2.60
N PHE A 80 9.55 1.87 2.97
CA PHE A 80 8.56 1.44 3.94
C PHE A 80 7.18 2.03 3.66
N CYS A 81 6.13 1.46 4.25
CA CYS A 81 4.77 1.96 4.15
C CYS A 81 4.10 2.18 5.51
N THR A 82 3.28 3.22 5.57
CA THR A 82 2.47 3.58 6.74
C THR A 82 1.00 3.49 6.38
N LEU A 83 0.12 3.25 7.35
CA LEU A 83 -1.32 3.39 7.13
C LEU A 83 -1.63 4.82 6.70
N LYS A 84 -2.47 4.97 5.68
CA LYS A 84 -3.04 6.26 5.28
C LYS A 84 -4.27 6.46 6.19
N GLU A 85 -4.21 7.44 7.08
CA GLU A 85 -5.39 7.80 7.88
C GLU A 85 -6.47 8.31 6.93
N GLU A 86 -7.68 7.76 7.03
CA GLU A 86 -8.85 8.25 6.29
C GLU A 86 -9.10 9.68 6.81
N GLU A 87 -8.87 10.71 5.99
CA GLU A 87 -9.47 12.02 6.26
C GLU A 87 -10.98 11.79 6.35
N GLU A 88 -11.57 12.05 7.52
CA GLU A 88 -12.99 11.84 7.80
C GLU A 88 -13.84 12.57 6.74
N VAL A 89 -14.33 11.84 5.74
CA VAL A 89 -15.45 12.32 4.94
C VAL A 89 -16.68 12.15 5.79
N GLY A 90 -16.96 13.17 6.61
CA GLY A 90 -18.22 13.28 7.33
C GLY A 90 -19.39 13.36 6.35
N ASN A 91 -20.33 12.42 6.44
CA ASN A 91 -21.71 12.77 6.76
C ASN A 91 -22.49 11.56 7.28
N LYS A 92 -23.42 11.88 8.18
CA LYS A 92 -24.34 11.03 8.93
C LYS A 92 -25.21 10.17 8.01
N GLU A 93 -25.59 8.97 8.46
CA GLU A 93 -27.01 8.61 8.67
C GLU A 93 -27.15 7.27 9.44
N GLU A 94 -27.55 7.43 10.72
CA GLU A 94 -28.62 6.70 11.40
C GLU A 94 -28.46 5.21 11.79
N VAL A 95 -27.97 5.03 13.02
CA VAL A 95 -28.59 4.31 14.17
C VAL A 95 -29.77 3.37 13.87
N GLY A 96 -29.64 2.10 14.27
CA GLY A 96 -30.79 1.36 14.79
C GLY A 96 -30.73 -0.17 14.70
N HIS A 97 -30.02 -0.84 15.60
CA HIS A 97 -30.50 -2.13 16.12
C HIS A 97 -29.86 -2.46 17.48
N VAL A 98 -30.53 -2.06 18.57
CA VAL A 98 -30.32 -2.70 19.87
C VAL A 98 -31.39 -3.77 19.99
N GLU A 99 -30.94 -5.02 20.18
CA GLU A 99 -31.80 -6.17 20.44
C GLU A 99 -32.51 -6.03 21.80
N SER A 100 -33.79 -6.38 21.85
CA SER A 100 -34.36 -7.04 23.02
C SER A 100 -35.43 -8.05 22.56
N ARG A 101 -35.02 -9.30 22.52
CA ARG A 101 -35.93 -10.45 22.61
C ARG A 101 -36.35 -10.57 24.08
N SER A 102 -37.67 -10.58 24.27
CA SER A 102 -38.44 -11.08 25.42
C SER A 102 -38.36 -10.33 26.75
#